data_AF-A0A929E0P7-F1
#
_entry.id   AF-A0A929E0P7-F1
#
_cell.length_a   1.000
_cell.length_b   1.000
_cell.length_c   1.000
_cell.angle_alpha   90.00
_cell.angle_beta   90.00
_cell.angle_gamma   90.00
#
_symmetry.space_group_name_H-M   'P 1'
#
loop_
_entity.id
_entity.type
_entity.pdbx_description
1 polymer ?
#
loop_
_entity_poly.entity_id
_entity_poly.type
_entity_poly.pdbx_seq_one_letter_code
_entity_poly.pdbx_strand_id
1 'polypeptide(L)'
;MGPTVLSEALEGLKPSKDPNLLVGFETADDASVYRLTDEIAMINTVDFITPPVDDPYWFGLISAANSISDIYSMGGKPLTALNVVMFPAKHLDMGMLKDILRGGHDKVVEAGACLVGGHTVDDEEPKYGLCVSGVIHPDRIITNAGGQPG
;
A
#
# COMPACT_ATOMS: atom_id res chain seq x y z
N MET A 1 11.25 11.59 1.35
CA MET A 1 11.24 11.94 2.79
C MET A 1 11.77 10.74 3.55
N GLY A 2 12.45 10.95 4.69
CA GLY A 2 12.89 9.83 5.53
C GLY A 2 11.74 9.22 6.35
N PRO A 3 11.89 8.00 6.87
CA PRO A 3 10.83 7.30 7.63
C PRO A 3 10.39 8.04 8.91
N THR A 4 11.20 8.98 9.42
CA THR A 4 10.90 9.72 10.65
C THR A 4 9.92 10.87 10.46
N VAL A 5 9.79 11.43 9.26
CA VAL A 5 8.98 12.64 9.03
C VAL A 5 7.50 12.40 9.33
N LEU A 6 6.97 11.24 8.91
CA LEU A 6 5.59 10.88 9.20
C LEU A 6 5.41 10.57 10.69
N SER A 7 6.35 9.84 11.30
CA SER A 7 6.30 9.55 12.74
C SER A 7 6.27 10.83 13.59
N GLU A 8 7.11 11.81 13.25
CA GLU A 8 7.13 13.13 13.89
C GLU A 8 5.81 13.88 13.67
N ALA A 9 5.25 13.84 12.47
CA ALA A 9 3.97 14.49 12.17
C ALA A 9 2.77 13.86 12.89
N LEU A 10 2.88 12.59 13.28
CA LEU A 10 1.88 11.87 14.07
C LEU A 10 2.03 12.12 15.58
N GLU A 11 3.12 12.74 16.04
CA GLU A 11 3.31 13.07 17.45
C GLU A 11 2.16 13.95 17.98
N GLY A 12 1.52 13.51 19.06
CA GLY A 12 0.38 14.19 19.66
C GLY A 12 -0.99 13.66 19.23
N LEU A 13 -1.06 12.81 18.20
CA LEU A 13 -2.25 12.00 17.95
C LEU A 13 -2.34 10.88 18.99
N LYS A 14 -3.54 10.67 19.51
CA LYS A 14 -3.79 9.58 20.46
C LYS A 14 -4.07 8.30 19.68
N PRO A 15 -3.31 7.21 19.89
CA PRO A 15 -3.64 5.91 19.31
C PRO A 15 -5.06 5.49 19.68
N SER A 16 -5.70 4.76 18.77
CA SER A 16 -7.02 4.20 19.04
C SER A 16 -6.94 3.20 20.21
N LYS A 17 -7.99 3.17 21.03
CA LYS A 17 -8.16 2.16 22.09
C LYS A 17 -9.16 1.07 21.70
N ASP A 18 -9.53 1.02 20.43
CA ASP A 18 -10.43 0.00 19.91
C ASP A 18 -9.76 -1.38 20.03
N PRO A 19 -10.34 -2.34 20.79
CA PRO A 19 -9.76 -3.66 20.96
C PRO A 19 -9.71 -4.50 19.67
N ASN A 20 -10.34 -4.05 18.59
CA ASN A 20 -10.24 -4.69 17.28
C ASN A 20 -9.07 -4.16 16.44
N LEU A 21 -8.45 -3.04 16.80
CA LEU A 21 -7.20 -2.62 16.16
C LEU A 21 -6.07 -3.49 16.70
N LEU A 22 -5.58 -4.42 15.88
CA LEU A 22 -4.55 -5.39 16.26
C LEU A 22 -3.14 -4.84 16.01
N VAL A 23 -2.98 -4.06 14.92
CA VAL A 23 -1.74 -3.36 14.57
C VAL A 23 -2.11 -1.96 14.11
N GLY A 24 -1.66 -0.95 14.86
CA GLY A 24 -1.81 0.47 14.55
C GLY A 24 -0.47 1.16 14.31
N PHE A 25 -0.53 2.48 14.11
CA PHE A 25 0.65 3.31 13.80
C PHE A 25 1.65 3.40 14.95
N GLU A 26 1.27 3.01 16.17
CA GLU A 26 2.14 3.00 17.35
C GLU A 26 3.27 1.96 17.29
N THR A 27 3.15 0.94 16.44
CA THR A 27 4.18 -0.11 16.28
C THR A 27 5.07 0.09 15.06
N ALA A 28 4.81 1.11 14.23
CA ALA A 28 5.54 1.38 12.98
C ALA A 28 5.68 0.14 12.08
N ASP A 29 4.64 -0.69 12.01
CA ASP A 29 4.58 -1.84 11.10
C ASP A 29 4.20 -1.41 9.67
N ASP A 30 4.44 -2.28 8.69
CA ASP A 30 4.27 -1.96 7.26
C ASP A 30 2.80 -1.74 6.87
N ALA A 31 1.86 -2.28 7.65
CA ALA A 31 0.43 -2.14 7.40
C ALA A 31 -0.40 -2.13 8.69
N SER A 32 -1.60 -1.57 8.61
CA SER A 32 -2.57 -1.67 9.70
C SER A 32 -3.32 -3.01 9.65
N VAL A 33 -3.66 -3.55 10.82
CA VAL A 33 -4.47 -4.77 10.94
C VAL A 33 -5.66 -4.53 11.86
N TYR A 34 -6.86 -4.76 11.35
CA TYR A 34 -8.11 -4.56 12.08
C TYR A 34 -8.98 -5.83 12.06
N ARG A 35 -9.33 -6.35 13.24
CA ARG A 35 -10.16 -7.54 13.40
C ARG A 35 -11.61 -7.26 12.98
N LEU A 36 -12.14 -8.09 12.07
CA LEU A 36 -13.55 -8.07 11.68
C LEU A 36 -14.37 -9.11 12.43
N THR A 37 -13.78 -10.30 12.62
CA THR A 37 -14.34 -11.45 13.36
C THR A 37 -13.21 -12.21 14.04
N ASP A 38 -13.54 -13.24 14.81
CA ASP A 38 -12.52 -14.08 15.45
C ASP A 38 -11.64 -14.84 14.44
N GLU A 39 -12.11 -15.02 13.20
CA GLU A 39 -11.39 -15.77 12.15
C GLU A 39 -10.79 -14.88 11.06
N ILE A 40 -11.20 -13.60 10.98
CA ILE A 40 -10.84 -12.68 9.89
C ILE A 40 -10.42 -11.32 10.46
N ALA A 41 -9.20 -10.91 10.13
CA ALA A 41 -8.72 -9.54 10.22
C ALA A 41 -8.43 -8.98 8.82
N MET A 42 -8.73 -7.70 8.65
CA MET A 42 -8.41 -6.92 7.46
C MET A 42 -7.04 -6.27 7.62
N ILE A 43 -6.25 -6.31 6.55
CA ILE A 43 -4.98 -5.61 6.44
C ILE A 43 -5.17 -4.46 5.47
N ASN A 44 -4.71 -3.26 5.83
CA ASN A 44 -4.69 -2.12 4.91
C ASN A 44 -3.31 -1.46 4.88
N THR A 45 -2.81 -1.25 3.67
CA THR A 45 -1.60 -0.47 3.39
C THR A 45 -1.89 0.55 2.28
N VAL A 46 -1.06 1.58 2.20
CA VAL A 46 -0.97 2.49 1.07
C VAL A 46 0.49 2.84 0.84
N ASP A 47 0.95 2.66 -0.40
CA ASP A 47 2.27 3.11 -0.82
C ASP A 47 2.24 3.63 -2.24
N PHE A 48 3.06 4.63 -2.54
CA PHE A 48 3.25 5.23 -3.84
C PHE A 48 4.63 5.88 -3.93
N ILE A 49 5.24 5.77 -5.09
CA ILE A 49 6.62 6.21 -5.33
C ILE A 49 6.70 7.11 -6.57
N THR A 50 7.79 7.88 -6.64
CA THR A 50 8.23 8.53 -7.88
C THR A 50 8.75 7.48 -8.86
N PRO A 51 8.90 7.81 -10.16
CA PRO A 51 9.28 6.82 -11.17
C PRO A 51 10.67 6.23 -10.87
N PRO A 52 10.78 4.92 -10.60
CA PRO A 52 12.08 4.28 -10.36
C PRO A 52 12.80 3.94 -11.66
N VAL A 53 12.09 3.98 -12.78
CA VAL A 53 12.53 3.63 -14.13
C VAL A 53 11.81 4.50 -15.16
N ASP A 54 12.38 4.64 -16.36
CA ASP A 54 11.83 5.47 -17.44
C ASP A 54 10.64 4.84 -18.16
N ASP A 55 10.57 3.50 -18.21
CA ASP A 55 9.47 2.80 -18.89
C ASP A 55 8.18 2.87 -18.04
N PRO A 56 7.09 3.49 -18.55
CA PRO A 56 5.90 3.73 -17.74
C PRO A 56 5.19 2.43 -17.32
N TYR A 57 5.21 1.39 -18.15
CA TYR A 57 4.60 0.10 -17.82
C TYR A 57 5.37 -0.60 -16.69
N TRP A 58 6.70 -0.59 -16.75
CA TRP A 58 7.54 -1.11 -15.66
C TRP A 58 7.42 -0.30 -14.39
N PHE A 59 7.30 1.03 -14.47
CA PHE A 59 6.97 1.86 -13.31
C PHE A 59 5.67 1.38 -12.65
N GLY A 60 4.61 1.16 -13.43
CA GLY A 60 3.35 0.61 -12.96
C GLY A 60 3.50 -0.74 -12.24
N LEU A 61 4.23 -1.69 -12.87
CA LEU A 61 4.50 -3.01 -12.31
C LEU A 61 5.27 -2.94 -10.97
N ILE A 62 6.35 -2.16 -10.93
CA ILE A 62 7.24 -2.06 -9.77
C ILE A 62 6.49 -1.41 -8.60
N SER A 63 5.81 -0.30 -8.87
CA SER A 63 5.06 0.42 -7.84
C SER A 63 3.92 -0.45 -7.28
N ALA A 64 3.15 -1.12 -8.13
CA ALA A 64 2.10 -2.02 -7.66
C ALA A 64 2.66 -3.21 -6.85
N ALA A 65 3.80 -3.79 -7.26
CA ALA A 65 4.44 -4.87 -6.51
C ALA A 65 4.88 -4.39 -5.12
N ASN A 66 5.43 -3.18 -5.03
CA ASN A 66 5.79 -2.54 -3.77
C ASN A 66 4.56 -2.29 -2.88
N SER A 67 3.49 -1.69 -3.39
CA SER A 67 2.28 -1.47 -2.58
C SER A 67 1.61 -2.76 -2.11
N ILE A 68 1.75 -3.88 -2.85
CA ILE A 68 1.20 -5.18 -2.46
C ILE A 68 2.10 -5.88 -1.43
N SER A 69 3.41 -5.57 -1.38
CA SER A 69 4.35 -6.32 -0.55
C SER A 69 4.02 -6.26 0.94
N ASP A 70 3.46 -5.16 1.43
CA ASP A 70 3.13 -5.02 2.86
C ASP A 70 1.99 -5.96 3.28
N ILE A 71 1.09 -6.32 2.35
CA ILE A 71 0.09 -7.36 2.65
C ILE A 71 0.77 -8.71 2.87
N TYR A 72 1.78 -9.02 2.05
CA TYR A 72 2.52 -10.27 2.17
C TYR A 72 3.48 -10.27 3.36
N SER A 73 4.09 -9.14 3.73
CA SER A 73 5.00 -9.05 4.89
C SER A 73 4.26 -9.36 6.20
N MET A 74 2.99 -8.96 6.29
CA MET A 74 2.09 -9.30 7.40
C MET A 74 1.55 -10.74 7.38
N GLY A 75 1.88 -11.53 6.34
CA GLY A 75 1.40 -12.90 6.13
C GLY A 75 0.00 -13.01 5.51
N GLY A 76 -0.53 -11.89 4.99
CA GLY A 76 -1.90 -11.80 4.47
C GLY A 76 -2.05 -12.19 3.00
N LYS A 77 -3.32 -12.23 2.58
CA LYS A 77 -3.71 -12.41 1.17
C LYS A 77 -4.33 -11.11 0.64
N PRO A 78 -3.80 -10.51 -0.44
CA PRO A 78 -4.41 -9.36 -1.11
C PRO A 78 -5.81 -9.70 -1.64
N LEU A 79 -6.75 -8.75 -1.54
CA LEU A 79 -8.12 -8.89 -2.08
C LEU A 79 -8.45 -7.79 -3.09
N THR A 80 -8.24 -6.53 -2.72
CA THR A 80 -8.60 -5.39 -3.58
C THR A 80 -7.51 -4.32 -3.55
N ALA A 81 -7.41 -3.56 -4.64
CA ALA A 81 -6.52 -2.42 -4.76
C ALA A 81 -7.22 -1.21 -5.39
N LEU A 82 -6.81 -0.01 -4.98
CA LEU A 82 -7.24 1.28 -5.52
C LEU A 82 -6.02 2.06 -6.00
N ASN A 83 -6.08 2.61 -7.21
CA ASN A 83 -5.00 3.44 -7.74
C ASN A 83 -4.86 4.74 -6.93
N VAL A 84 -3.63 5.11 -6.62
CA VAL A 84 -3.24 6.43 -6.10
C VAL A 84 -2.33 7.06 -7.14
N VAL A 85 -2.80 8.11 -7.79
CA VAL A 85 -2.13 8.72 -8.94
C VAL A 85 -1.92 10.21 -8.72
N MET A 86 -0.68 10.66 -8.85
CA MET A 86 -0.33 12.06 -9.04
C MET A 86 0.33 12.18 -10.41
N PHE A 87 -0.20 13.02 -11.31
CA PHE A 87 0.30 13.06 -12.69
C PHE A 87 0.17 14.46 -13.31
N PRO A 88 1.25 15.01 -13.91
CA PRO A 88 1.24 16.32 -14.57
C PRO A 88 0.55 16.24 -15.94
N ALA A 89 -0.77 16.19 -15.97
CA ALA A 89 -1.57 15.97 -17.18
C ALA A 89 -1.40 17.07 -18.25
N LYS A 90 -0.88 18.25 -17.85
CA LYS A 90 -0.55 19.36 -18.76
C LYS A 90 0.81 19.22 -19.44
N HIS A 91 1.71 18.41 -18.90
CA HIS A 91 3.11 18.34 -19.33
C HIS A 91 3.51 16.96 -19.83
N LEU A 92 2.82 15.90 -19.43
CA LEU A 92 3.08 14.53 -19.86
C LEU A 92 1.93 13.96 -20.67
N ASP A 93 2.29 13.05 -21.58
CA ASP A 93 1.34 12.38 -22.44
C ASP A 93 0.44 11.41 -21.65
N MET A 94 -0.85 11.43 -21.96
CA MET A 94 -1.83 10.54 -21.33
C MET A 94 -1.59 9.06 -21.67
N GLY A 95 -0.85 8.76 -22.75
CA GLY A 95 -0.37 7.41 -23.05
C GLY A 95 0.56 6.87 -21.96
N MET A 96 1.42 7.71 -21.38
CA MET A 96 2.28 7.29 -20.27
C MET A 96 1.44 6.86 -19.06
N LEU A 97 0.42 7.65 -18.70
CA LEU A 97 -0.47 7.28 -17.60
C LEU A 97 -1.21 5.97 -17.88
N LYS A 98 -1.67 5.75 -19.12
CA LYS A 98 -2.31 4.48 -19.51
C LYS A 98 -1.37 3.29 -19.34
N ASP A 99 -0.10 3.44 -19.71
CA ASP A 99 0.89 2.37 -19.56
C ASP A 99 1.23 2.08 -18.08
N ILE A 100 1.34 3.13 -17.25
CA ILE A 100 1.49 2.98 -15.79
C ILE A 100 0.32 2.18 -15.21
N LEU A 101 -0.90 2.60 -15.51
CA LEU A 101 -2.11 1.94 -15.01
C LEU A 101 -2.23 0.50 -15.53
N ARG A 102 -1.81 0.24 -16.77
CA ARG A 102 -1.76 -1.12 -17.33
C ARG A 102 -0.78 -2.00 -16.58
N GLY A 103 0.44 -1.52 -16.31
CA GLY A 103 1.43 -2.25 -15.50
C GLY A 103 0.93 -2.53 -14.09
N GLY A 104 0.34 -1.53 -13.44
CA GLY A 104 -0.23 -1.70 -12.11
C GLY A 104 -1.39 -2.71 -12.08
N HIS A 105 -2.31 -2.63 -13.04
CA HIS A 105 -3.38 -3.60 -13.20
C HIS A 105 -2.88 -5.03 -13.35
N ASP A 106 -1.92 -5.26 -14.26
CA ASP A 106 -1.42 -6.60 -14.55
C ASP A 106 -0.74 -7.22 -13.32
N LYS A 107 -0.04 -6.41 -12.51
CA LYS A 107 0.54 -6.87 -11.24
C LYS A 107 -0.52 -7.20 -10.18
N VAL A 108 -1.60 -6.42 -10.08
CA VAL A 108 -2.71 -6.70 -9.16
C VAL A 108 -3.41 -8.01 -9.54
N VAL A 109 -3.61 -8.25 -10.84
CA VAL A 109 -4.19 -9.50 -11.34
C VAL A 109 -3.25 -10.69 -11.08
N GLU A 110 -1.94 -10.53 -11.28
CA GLU A 110 -0.93 -11.54 -10.94
C GLU A 110 -0.97 -11.92 -9.46
N ALA A 111 -1.19 -10.95 -8.57
CA ALA A 111 -1.34 -11.17 -7.13
C ALA A 111 -2.67 -11.85 -6.72
N GLY A 112 -3.60 -12.06 -7.67
CA GLY A 112 -4.91 -12.65 -7.43
C GLY A 112 -5.91 -11.70 -6.75
N ALA A 113 -5.68 -10.39 -6.84
CA ALA A 113 -6.54 -9.34 -6.31
C ALA A 113 -7.30 -8.60 -7.41
N CYS A 114 -8.27 -7.78 -7.02
CA CYS A 114 -9.08 -6.97 -7.93
C CYS A 114 -8.69 -5.49 -7.86
N LEU A 115 -8.36 -4.88 -8.99
CA LEU A 115 -8.25 -3.43 -9.09
C LEU A 115 -9.67 -2.83 -9.21
N VAL A 116 -10.09 -2.05 -8.22
CA VAL A 116 -11.51 -1.66 -8.05
C VAL A 116 -11.79 -0.16 -8.20
N GLY A 117 -10.80 0.62 -8.65
CA GLY A 117 -10.95 2.06 -8.88
C GLY A 117 -9.69 2.82 -8.50
N GLY A 118 -9.86 4.06 -8.03
CA GLY A 118 -8.76 4.88 -7.55
C GLY A 118 -9.07 6.36 -7.53
N HIS A 119 -8.02 7.15 -7.30
CA HIS A 119 -8.09 8.61 -7.30
C HIS A 119 -6.86 9.22 -7.99
N THR A 120 -7.05 10.38 -8.60
CA THR A 120 -6.03 11.10 -9.38
C THR A 120 -5.97 12.55 -8.95
N VAL A 121 -4.76 13.10 -8.83
CA VAL A 121 -4.49 14.52 -8.54
C VAL A 121 -3.46 15.07 -9.54
N ASP A 122 -3.61 16.34 -9.93
CA ASP A 122 -2.61 17.06 -10.74
C ASP A 122 -1.40 17.40 -9.85
N ASP A 123 -0.19 17.09 -10.31
CA ASP A 123 1.06 17.30 -9.57
C ASP A 123 2.19 17.49 -10.58
N GLU A 124 3.24 18.24 -10.24
CA GLU A 124 4.37 18.50 -11.12
C GLU A 124 5.22 17.25 -11.38
N GLU A 125 5.31 16.35 -10.39
CA GLU A 125 6.09 15.12 -10.47
C GLU A 125 5.17 13.89 -10.44
N PRO A 126 5.29 12.95 -11.42
CA PRO A 126 4.51 11.73 -11.43
C PRO A 126 4.75 10.90 -10.16
N LYS A 127 3.67 10.43 -9.54
CA LYS A 127 3.72 9.46 -8.45
C LYS A 127 2.61 8.45 -8.68
N TYR A 128 2.91 7.19 -8.45
CA TYR A 128 1.95 6.13 -8.63
C TYR A 128 2.15 5.08 -7.56
N GLY A 129 1.04 4.48 -7.15
CA GLY A 129 0.99 3.31 -6.29
C GLY A 129 -0.44 2.91 -5.98
N LEU A 130 -0.62 2.10 -4.95
CA LEU A 130 -1.90 1.51 -4.60
C LEU A 130 -2.20 1.67 -3.11
N CYS A 131 -3.48 1.85 -2.80
CA CYS A 131 -4.04 1.44 -1.53
C CYS A 131 -4.52 0.00 -1.67
N VAL A 132 -4.03 -0.90 -0.81
CA VAL A 132 -4.29 -2.34 -0.91
C VAL A 132 -4.97 -2.83 0.37
N SER A 133 -6.05 -3.60 0.19
CA SER A 133 -6.73 -4.30 1.27
C SER A 133 -6.54 -5.80 1.11
N GLY A 134 -6.16 -6.45 2.20
CA GLY A 134 -5.99 -7.89 2.30
C GLY A 134 -6.67 -8.47 3.53
N VAL A 135 -6.58 -9.79 3.70
CA VAL A 135 -7.11 -10.50 4.87
C VAL A 135 -6.12 -11.50 5.43
N ILE A 136 -6.25 -11.76 6.72
CA ILE A 136 -5.49 -12.76 7.47
C ILE A 136 -6.32 -13.28 8.64
N HIS A 137 -5.97 -14.46 9.16
CA HIS A 137 -6.50 -14.92 10.44
C HIS A 137 -5.81 -14.15 11.58
N PRO A 138 -6.55 -13.64 12.60
CA PRO A 138 -5.96 -12.85 13.70
C PRO A 138 -4.76 -13.52 14.39
N ASP A 139 -4.79 -14.84 14.59
CA ASP A 139 -3.69 -15.58 15.23
C ASP A 139 -2.46 -15.85 14.33
N ARG A 140 -2.45 -15.37 13.09
CA ARG A 140 -1.37 -15.64 12.12
C ARG A 140 -0.63 -14.38 11.67
N ILE A 141 -0.91 -13.25 12.30
CA ILE A 141 -0.26 -11.97 11.99
C ILE A 141 1.24 -12.10 12.22
N ILE A 142 2.01 -11.74 11.20
CA ILE A 142 3.46 -11.58 11.29
C ILE A 142 3.73 -10.10 11.51
N THR A 143 4.54 -9.77 12.52
CA THR A 143 4.95 -8.39 12.81
C THR A 143 6.47 -8.29 12.82
N ASN A 144 7.00 -7.12 12.50
CA ASN A 144 8.44 -6.86 12.53
C ASN A 144 9.04 -6.83 13.96
N ALA A 145 8.19 -6.75 14.99
CA ALA A 145 8.58 -6.66 16.40
C ALA A 145 8.93 -8.01 17.05
N GLY A 146 8.60 -9.14 16.41
CA GLY A 146 8.72 -10.49 16.99
C GLY A 146 10.10 -11.16 16.88
N GLY A 147 11.09 -10.51 16.27
CA GLY A 147 12.42 -11.09 16.03
C GLY A 147 13.21 -11.38 17.32
N GLN A 148 13.95 -12.49 17.37
CA GLN A 148 14.83 -12.85 18.48
C GLN A 148 16.30 -12.99 18.03
N PRO A 149 17.28 -12.62 18.87
CA PRO A 149 18.68 -12.95 18.64
C PRO A 149 18.88 -14.47 18.54
N GLY A 150 19.70 -14.90 17.59
CA GLY A 150 20.06 -16.31 17.36
C GLY A 150 21.03 -16.85 18.41
#